data_AF-A0A8J7UHH9-F1
#
_entry.id   AF-A0A8J7UHH9-F1
#
_cell.length_a   1.000
_cell.length_b   1.000
_cell.length_c   1.000
_cell.angle_alpha   90.00
_cell.angle_beta   90.00
_cell.angle_gamma   90.00
#
_symmetry.space_group_name_H-M   'P 1'
#
loop_
_entity.id
_entity.type
_entity.pdbx_description
1 polymer ?
#
loop_
_entity_poly.entity_id
_entity_poly.type
_entity_poly.pdbx_seq_one_letter_code
_entity_poly.pdbx_strand_id
1 'polypeptide(L)'
;GKVVSTRVSRNADTITFHIDFAGKALASLPADTGLSSIVETPEPVPLLEKKLTRNPVTGGWRLEFKVRLPKEEGVIQSLMAARKGPLMLRFRALLKKGENLPDPLTETWVCDWQVQPK
;
A
#
# COMPACT_ATOMS: atom_id res chain seq x y z
N GLY A 1 14.57 -1.82 7.30
CA GLY A 1 13.37 -2.30 8.02
C GLY A 1 12.61 -3.27 7.14
N LYS A 2 11.78 -4.12 7.74
CA LYS A 2 10.98 -5.11 7.02
C LYS A 2 9.51 -5.01 7.40
N VAL A 3 8.64 -5.53 6.55
CA VAL A 3 7.22 -5.69 6.85
C VAL A 3 7.08 -6.74 7.93
N VAL A 4 6.32 -6.43 8.98
CA VAL A 4 6.01 -7.36 10.06
C VAL A 4 4.52 -7.69 10.15
N SER A 5 3.67 -6.89 9.51
CA SER A 5 2.24 -7.15 9.40
C SER A 5 1.65 -6.41 8.20
N THR A 6 0.72 -7.06 7.51
CA THR A 6 -0.14 -6.44 6.50
C THR A 6 -1.59 -6.76 6.85
N ARG A 7 -2.43 -5.73 6.89
CA ARG A 7 -3.88 -5.87 7.04
C ARG A 7 -4.57 -5.11 5.91
N VAL A 8 -5.69 -5.64 5.46
CA VAL A 8 -6.50 -5.05 4.40
C VAL A 8 -7.92 -4.91 4.90
N SER A 9 -8.52 -3.74 4.71
CA SER A 9 -9.94 -3.51 4.92
C SER A 9 -10.58 -3.06 3.61
N ARG A 10 -11.79 -3.54 3.34
CA ARG A 10 -12.56 -3.19 2.15
C ARG A 10 -13.83 -2.47 2.56
N ASN A 11 -14.14 -1.38 1.89
CA ASN A 11 -15.40 -0.67 2.04
C ASN A 11 -15.90 -0.25 0.65
N ALA A 12 -16.99 -0.88 0.19
CA ALA A 12 -17.55 -0.68 -1.14
C ALA A 12 -16.51 -0.80 -2.27
N ASP A 13 -16.22 0.32 -2.94
CA ASP A 13 -15.25 0.45 -4.04
C ASP A 13 -13.84 0.83 -3.55
N THR A 14 -13.61 0.93 -2.25
CA THR A 14 -12.30 1.27 -1.68
C THR A 14 -11.66 0.12 -0.94
N ILE A 15 -10.32 0.08 -1.01
CA ILE A 15 -9.48 -0.78 -0.19
C ILE A 15 -8.51 0.10 0.59
N THR A 16 -8.35 -0.20 1.88
CA THR A 16 -7.30 0.40 2.73
C THR A 16 -6.30 -0.66 3.13
N PHE A 17 -5.02 -0.41 2.86
CA PHE A 17 -3.90 -1.22 3.28
C PHE A 17 -3.27 -0.61 4.53
N HIS A 18 -3.02 -1.44 5.54
CA HIS A 18 -2.26 -1.08 6.74
C HIS A 18 -1.02 -1.97 6.81
N ILE A 19 0.16 -1.36 6.63
CA ILE A 19 1.44 -2.06 6.55
C ILE A 19 2.32 -1.59 7.71
N ASP A 20 2.66 -2.52 8.59
CA ASP A 20 3.56 -2.27 9.71
C ASP A 20 4.99 -2.62 9.31
N PHE A 21 5.89 -1.64 9.36
CA PHE A 21 7.32 -1.80 9.17
C PHE A 21 8.06 -1.73 10.50
N ALA A 22 8.99 -2.65 10.73
CA ALA A 22 9.85 -2.65 11.90
C ALA A 22 11.31 -3.02 11.58
N GLY A 23 12.20 -2.74 12.52
CA GLY A 23 13.62 -3.08 12.43
C GLY A 23 14.47 -2.11 13.25
N LYS A 24 15.67 -2.54 13.63
CA LYS A 24 16.57 -1.76 14.51
C LYS A 24 16.77 -0.33 14.03
N ALA A 25 17.05 -0.15 12.74
CA ALA A 25 17.26 1.16 12.13
C ALA A 25 16.03 2.07 12.16
N LEU A 26 14.81 1.51 12.11
CA LEU A 26 13.57 2.29 12.24
C LEU A 26 13.27 2.66 13.70
N ALA A 27 13.52 1.72 14.62
CA ALA A 27 13.29 1.90 16.06
C ALA A 27 14.21 2.97 16.66
N SER A 28 15.43 3.11 16.12
CA SER A 28 16.39 4.14 16.53
C SER A 28 16.07 5.54 16.00
N LEU A 29 15.08 5.69 15.10
CA LEU A 29 14.73 7.01 14.58
C LEU A 29 13.93 7.81 15.59
N PRO A 30 14.30 9.09 15.82
CA PRO A 30 13.47 10.05 16.52
C PRO A 30 12.04 10.13 15.93
N ALA A 31 11.04 10.40 16.76
CA ALA A 31 9.65 10.43 16.32
C ALA A 31 9.34 11.56 15.32
N ASP A 32 10.12 12.64 15.38
CA ASP A 32 10.14 13.80 14.49
C ASP A 32 11.02 13.60 13.25
N THR A 33 11.61 12.41 13.06
CA THR A 33 12.31 12.08 11.81
C THR A 33 11.29 12.20 10.68
N GLY A 34 11.53 13.14 9.75
CA GLY A 34 10.71 13.33 8.56
C GLY A 34 10.81 12.13 7.62
N LEU A 35 10.16 11.03 7.96
CA LEU A 35 10.04 9.87 7.10
C LEU A 35 9.01 10.14 6.02
N SER A 36 9.32 9.69 4.80
CA SER A 36 8.35 9.67 3.72
C SER A 36 8.10 8.24 3.27
N SER A 37 6.99 8.06 2.55
CA SER A 37 6.58 6.79 1.98
C SER A 37 6.40 6.93 0.47
N ILE A 38 6.88 5.93 -0.26
CA ILE A 38 6.59 5.74 -1.68
C ILE A 38 5.49 4.68 -1.75
N VAL A 39 4.44 4.98 -2.51
CA VAL A 39 3.33 4.05 -2.80
C VAL A 39 3.13 4.05 -4.31
N GLU A 40 3.22 2.88 -4.92
CA GLU A 40 2.95 2.68 -6.33
C GLU A 40 1.62 1.92 -6.46
N THR A 41 0.67 2.52 -7.16
CA THR A 41 -0.63 1.92 -7.49
C THR A 41 -0.69 1.64 -8.99
N PRO A 42 -1.27 0.52 -9.43
CA PRO A 42 -1.43 0.24 -10.84
C PRO A 42 -2.53 1.13 -11.43
N GLU A 43 -2.40 1.60 -12.66
CA GLU A 43 -3.53 2.23 -13.33
C GLU A 43 -4.65 1.20 -13.60
N PRO A 44 -5.94 1.56 -13.49
CA PRO A 44 -6.51 2.88 -13.23
C PRO A 44 -6.89 3.10 -11.74
N VAL A 45 -6.12 2.57 -10.79
CA VAL A 45 -6.43 2.60 -9.35
C VAL A 45 -5.83 3.86 -8.71
N PRO A 46 -6.62 4.92 -8.43
CA PRO A 46 -6.08 6.12 -7.80
C PRO A 46 -5.81 5.91 -6.31
N LEU A 47 -4.71 6.51 -5.85
CA LEU A 47 -4.40 6.69 -4.44
C LEU A 47 -5.29 7.83 -3.87
N LEU A 48 -6.15 7.50 -2.92
CA LEU A 48 -7.08 8.44 -2.30
C LEU A 48 -6.50 9.09 -1.04
N GLU A 49 -5.88 8.29 -0.17
CA GLU A 49 -5.30 8.73 1.09
C GLU A 49 -3.98 8.01 1.33
N LYS A 50 -3.04 8.69 2.00
CA LYS A 50 -1.77 8.12 2.45
C LYS A 50 -1.40 8.74 3.79
N LYS A 51 -1.14 7.91 4.78
CA LYS A 51 -0.78 8.32 6.14
C LYS A 51 0.35 7.46 6.66
N LEU A 52 1.36 8.09 7.26
CA LEU A 52 2.46 7.40 7.92
C LEU A 52 2.43 7.75 9.42
N THR A 53 2.37 6.75 10.29
CA THR A 53 2.28 6.94 11.74
C THR A 53 3.31 6.09 12.47
N ARG A 54 3.98 6.66 13.47
CA ARG A 54 4.88 5.90 14.34
C ARG A 54 4.05 5.06 15.30
N ASN A 55 4.44 3.80 15.50
CA ASN A 55 3.90 2.96 16.56
C ASN A 55 4.81 3.10 17.80
N PRO A 56 4.36 3.76 18.88
CA PRO A 56 5.20 4.01 20.04
C PRO A 56 5.54 2.74 20.83
N VAL A 57 4.74 1.68 20.72
CA VAL A 57 4.95 0.41 21.44
C VAL A 57 6.07 -0.42 20.80
N THR A 58 6.11 -0.45 19.47
CA THR A 58 7.11 -1.27 18.73
C THR A 58 8.30 -0.46 18.23
N GLY A 59 8.23 0.88 18.27
CA GLY A 59 9.19 1.76 17.60
C GLY A 59 9.14 1.70 16.07
N GLY A 60 8.24 0.87 15.51
CA GLY A 60 8.01 0.74 14.08
C GLY A 60 7.13 1.85 13.52
N TRP A 61 6.77 1.70 12.25
CA TRP A 61 5.96 2.67 11.52
C TRP A 61 4.85 1.95 10.76
N ARG A 62 3.63 2.49 10.85
CA ARG A 62 2.48 2.05 10.08
C ARG A 62 2.27 2.99 8.90
N LEU A 63 2.42 2.45 7.70
CA LEU A 63 1.90 3.06 6.50
C LEU A 63 0.46 2.61 6.30
N GLU A 64 -0.43 3.58 6.17
CA GLU A 64 -1.81 3.38 5.76
C GLU A 64 -2.02 4.07 4.42
N PHE A 65 -2.59 3.36 3.45
CA PHE A 65 -3.01 4.01 2.22
C PHE A 65 -4.32 3.42 1.70
N LYS A 66 -5.14 4.29 1.13
CA LYS A 66 -6.47 3.97 0.61
C LYS A 66 -6.50 4.16 -0.89
N VAL A 67 -7.08 3.22 -1.60
CA VAL A 67 -7.24 3.26 -3.06
C VAL A 67 -8.70 3.05 -3.46
N ARG A 68 -9.08 3.55 -4.65
CA ARG A 68 -10.35 3.22 -5.29
C ARG A 68 -10.15 2.12 -6.32
N LEU A 69 -10.85 1.01 -6.17
CA LEU A 69 -10.89 -0.02 -7.19
C LEU A 69 -11.65 0.47 -8.43
N PRO A 70 -11.25 0.04 -9.63
CA PRO A 70 -12.05 0.29 -10.82
C PRO A 70 -13.47 -0.26 -10.64
N LYS A 71 -14.46 0.47 -11.16
CA LYS A 71 -15.82 -0.04 -11.25
C LYS A 71 -15.85 -1.19 -12.25
N GLU A 72 -16.61 -2.24 -11.95
CA GLU A 72 -17.08 -3.14 -12.98
C GLU A 72 -18.07 -2.36 -13.84
N GLU A 73 -17.60 -1.85 -14.98
CA GLU A 73 -18.50 -1.29 -15.99
C GLU A 73 -19.14 -2.46 -16.77
N GLY A 74 -20.45 -2.37 -17.01
CA GLY A 74 -21.24 -3.02 -18.07
C GLY A 74 -21.08 -4.53 -18.37
N VAL A 75 -22.14 -5.12 -18.92
CA VAL A 75 -22.14 -6.52 -19.42
C VAL A 75 -20.99 -6.78 -20.42
N ILE A 76 -20.65 -5.80 -21.28
CA ILE A 76 -19.58 -5.94 -22.29
C ILE A 76 -18.18 -6.03 -21.65
N GLN A 77 -17.87 -5.19 -20.66
CA GLN A 77 -16.57 -5.21 -19.98
C GLN A 77 -16.43 -6.43 -19.07
N SER A 78 -17.52 -6.89 -18.44
CA SER A 78 -17.55 -8.16 -17.70
C SER A 78 -17.24 -9.37 -18.61
N LEU A 79 -17.83 -9.41 -19.81
CA LEU A 79 -17.51 -10.44 -20.82
C LEU A 79 -16.06 -10.36 -21.32
N MET A 80 -15.50 -9.15 -21.48
CA MET A 80 -14.08 -8.97 -21.81
C MET A 80 -13.16 -9.44 -20.68
N ALA A 81 -13.50 -9.13 -19.43
CA ALA A 81 -12.75 -9.57 -18.26
C ALA A 81 -12.75 -11.10 -18.13
N ALA A 82 -13.91 -11.76 -18.34
CA ALA A 82 -14.00 -13.22 -18.34
C ALA A 82 -13.07 -13.88 -19.38
N ARG A 83 -12.83 -13.23 -20.53
CA ARG A 83 -11.88 -13.71 -21.55
C ARG A 83 -10.41 -13.42 -21.21
N LYS A 84 -10.12 -12.29 -20.57
CA LYS A 84 -8.75 -11.88 -20.20
C LYS A 84 -8.24 -12.50 -18.90
N GLY A 85 -9.13 -13.15 -18.15
CA GLY A 85 -8.82 -13.68 -16.83
C GLY A 85 -8.95 -12.62 -15.73
N PRO A 86 -8.78 -13.02 -14.46
CA PRO A 86 -8.97 -12.13 -13.33
C PRO A 86 -7.98 -10.96 -13.36
N LEU A 87 -8.48 -9.74 -13.10
CA LEU A 87 -7.65 -8.54 -13.06
C LEU A 87 -6.73 -8.59 -11.83
N MET A 88 -5.42 -8.70 -12.07
CA MET A 88 -4.38 -8.62 -11.04
C MET A 88 -3.91 -7.17 -10.90
N LEU A 89 -4.05 -6.63 -9.69
CA LEU A 89 -3.56 -5.30 -9.33
C LEU A 89 -2.33 -5.45 -8.44
N ARG A 90 -1.17 -4.97 -8.89
CA ARG A 90 0.07 -4.99 -8.10
C ARG A 90 0.28 -3.65 -7.40
N PHE A 91 0.29 -3.68 -6.07
CA PHE A 91 0.65 -2.54 -5.23
C PHE A 91 2.06 -2.67 -4.69
N ARG A 92 2.76 -1.55 -4.56
CA ARG A 92 4.08 -1.50 -3.91
C ARG A 92 4.18 -0.37 -2.93
N ALA A 93 4.93 -0.59 -1.85
CA ALA A 93 5.20 0.46 -0.89
C ALA A 93 6.53 0.29 -0.16
N LEU A 94 7.19 1.40 0.17
CA LEU A 94 8.40 1.42 1.00
C LEU A 94 8.52 2.73 1.78
N LEU A 95 9.37 2.75 2.80
CA LEU A 95 9.73 3.96 3.56
C LEU A 95 11.12 4.45 3.17
N LYS A 96 11.31 5.77 3.11
CA LYS A 96 12.62 6.42 2.90
C LYS A 96 12.81 7.60 3.87
N LYS A 97 14.05 8.04 4.04
CA LYS A 97 14.39 9.17 4.92
C LYS A 97 14.17 10.50 4.18
N GLY A 98 13.23 11.34 4.62
CA GLY A 98 12.90 12.59 3.94
C GLY A 98 12.36 12.38 2.52
N GLU A 99 12.03 13.47 1.83
CA GLU A 99 11.67 13.39 0.41
C GLU A 99 12.93 13.32 -0.49
N ASN A 100 14.06 13.86 -0.03
CA ASN A 100 15.26 14.11 -0.83
C ASN A 100 16.37 13.06 -0.73
N LEU A 101 16.23 12.00 0.07
CA LEU A 101 17.25 10.93 0.11
C LEU A 101 16.82 9.74 -0.75
N PRO A 102 17.73 9.21 -1.60
CA PRO A 102 17.38 8.18 -2.57
C PRO A 102 17.22 6.79 -1.95
N ASP A 103 17.88 6.53 -0.81
CA ASP A 103 17.97 5.16 -0.29
C ASP A 103 16.73 4.77 0.53
N PRO A 104 16.10 3.63 0.20
CA PRO A 104 14.99 3.11 0.97
C PRO A 104 15.45 2.64 2.35
N LEU A 105 14.69 2.98 3.38
CA LEU A 105 14.90 2.50 4.75
C LEU A 105 14.28 1.13 4.99
N THR A 106 13.40 0.67 4.10
CA THR A 106 12.74 -0.62 4.20
C THR A 106 12.85 -1.42 2.91
N GLU A 107 12.60 -2.71 3.01
CA GLU A 107 12.22 -3.48 1.82
C GLU A 107 11.00 -2.86 1.12
N THR A 108 10.83 -3.23 -0.14
CA THR A 108 9.61 -2.93 -0.88
C THR A 108 8.57 -3.98 -0.54
N TRP A 109 7.50 -3.56 0.15
CA TRP A 109 6.29 -4.36 0.26
C TRP A 109 5.65 -4.48 -1.12
N VAL A 110 5.24 -5.69 -1.49
CA VAL A 110 4.53 -5.99 -2.74
C VAL A 110 3.27 -6.77 -2.40
N CYS A 111 2.14 -6.36 -2.98
CA CYS A 111 0.89 -7.11 -2.86
C CYS A 111 0.21 -7.21 -4.23
N ASP A 112 0.03 -8.44 -4.66
CA ASP A 112 -0.78 -8.76 -5.82
C ASP A 112 -2.22 -9.02 -5.35
N TRP A 113 -3.13 -8.14 -5.74
CA TRP A 113 -4.53 -8.21 -5.38
C TRP A 113 -5.36 -8.64 -6.58
N GLN A 114 -6.05 -9.78 -6.44
CA GLN A 114 -7.02 -10.23 -7.41
C GLN A 114 -8.35 -9.51 -7.20
N VAL A 115 -8.81 -8.78 -8.22
CA VAL A 115 -10.19 -8.28 -8.22
C VAL A 115 -11.12 -9.49 -8.36
N GLN A 116 -11.86 -9.78 -7.30
CA GLN A 116 -12.89 -10.81 -7.33
C GLN A 116 -14.11 -10.28 -8.07
N PRO A 117 -14.64 -11.03 -9.06
CA PRO A 117 -15.94 -10.72 -9.63
C PRO A 117 -17.01 -10.80 -8.54
N LYS A 118 -17.98 -9.89 -8.58
CA LYS A 118 -19.17 -9.95 -7.72
C LYS A 118 -20.09 -11.10 -8.08
#